data_AF-A0A969YQU0-F1
#
_entry.id   AF-A0A969YQU0-F1
#
_cell.length_a   1.000
_cell.length_b   1.000
_cell.length_c   1.000
_cell.angle_alpha   90.00
_cell.angle_beta   90.00
_cell.angle_gamma   90.00
#
_symmetry.space_group_name_H-M   'P 1'
#
loop_
_entity.id
_entity.type
_entity.pdbx_description
1 polymer ?
#
loop_
_entity_poly.entity_id
_entity_poly.type
_entity_poly.pdbx_seq_one_letter_code
_entity_poly.pdbx_strand_id
1 'polypeptide(L)'
;MKNAHLLVAGDSDFISNANFGLSGNGDLFLNMVNFLAEEETLITIEPRDKAGKPLLLSQGQARAMFWMVLVLVPLLVLVAGFAVYRVRRRQR
;
A
#
# COMPACT_ATOMS: atom_id res chain seq x y z
N MET A 1 -44.27 1.46 -4.46
CA MET A 1 -43.62 2.37 -3.50
C MET A 1 -42.22 2.66 -4.03
N LYS A 2 -41.74 3.91 -3.97
CA LYS A 2 -40.34 4.21 -4.31
C LYS A 2 -39.46 3.80 -3.13
N ASN A 3 -38.40 3.05 -3.40
CA ASN A 3 -37.43 2.66 -2.38
C ASN A 3 -36.43 3.81 -2.20
N ALA A 4 -36.09 4.16 -0.97
CA ALA A 4 -35.05 5.15 -0.68
C ALA A 4 -33.78 4.41 -0.27
N HIS A 5 -32.66 4.75 -0.90
CA HIS A 5 -31.35 4.20 -0.59
C HIS A 5 -30.49 5.22 0.16
N LEU A 6 -29.78 4.76 1.19
CA LEU A 6 -28.82 5.56 1.96
C LEU A 6 -27.50 4.80 2.02
N LEU A 7 -26.41 5.43 1.60
CA LEU A 7 -25.05 4.92 1.82
C LEU A 7 -24.31 5.81 2.81
N VAL A 8 -23.51 5.16 3.66
CA VAL A 8 -22.71 5.82 4.69
C VAL A 8 -21.27 5.32 4.57
N ALA A 9 -20.33 6.25 4.47
CA ALA A 9 -18.90 5.97 4.54
C ALA A 9 -18.36 6.47 5.88
N GLY A 10 -17.51 5.68 6.54
CA GLY A 10 -16.92 6.01 7.83
C GLY A 10 -15.72 6.97 7.76
N ASP A 11 -15.26 7.27 6.55
CA ASP A 11 -14.10 8.11 6.29
C ASP A 11 -14.30 8.80 4.92
N SER A 12 -13.95 10.09 4.82
CA SER A 12 -13.98 10.85 3.57
C SER A 12 -12.64 10.84 2.83
N ASP A 13 -11.54 10.48 3.50
CA ASP A 13 -10.21 10.59 2.91
C ASP A 13 -10.02 9.68 1.71
N PHE A 14 -10.80 8.59 1.59
CA PHE A 14 -10.73 7.68 0.43
C PHE A 14 -11.00 8.38 -0.90
N ILE A 15 -11.83 9.43 -0.93
CA ILE A 15 -12.14 10.22 -2.13
C ILE A 15 -11.28 11.47 -2.30
N SER A 16 -10.31 11.71 -1.41
CA SER A 16 -9.37 12.82 -1.57
C SER A 16 -8.52 12.64 -2.84
N ASN A 17 -8.03 13.73 -3.43
CA ASN A 17 -7.18 13.66 -4.63
C ASN A 17 -5.95 12.74 -4.46
N ALA A 18 -5.43 12.62 -3.23
CA ALA A 18 -4.31 11.74 -2.91
C ALA A 18 -4.70 10.25 -2.93
N ASN A 19 -5.96 9.93 -2.61
CA ASN A 19 -6.44 8.57 -2.42
C ASN A 19 -7.40 8.10 -3.52
N PHE A 20 -7.91 8.98 -4.38
CA PHE A 20 -8.92 8.65 -5.40
C PHE A 20 -8.46 7.53 -6.34
N GLY A 21 -7.24 7.64 -6.88
CA GLY A 21 -6.65 6.61 -7.75
C GLY A 21 -6.08 5.40 -6.99
N LEU A 22 -6.26 5.33 -5.66
CA LEU A 22 -5.71 4.27 -4.84
C LEU A 22 -6.76 3.18 -4.57
N SER A 23 -6.41 1.94 -4.87
CA SER A 23 -7.06 0.73 -4.32
C SER A 23 -8.52 0.57 -4.74
N GLY A 24 -8.91 1.23 -5.83
CA GLY A 24 -10.29 1.26 -6.30
C GLY A 24 -11.19 2.24 -5.55
N ASN A 25 -10.64 3.22 -4.82
CA ASN A 25 -11.43 4.21 -4.09
C ASN A 25 -12.33 5.05 -5.02
N GLY A 26 -11.78 5.51 -6.15
CA GLY A 26 -12.54 6.23 -7.17
C GLY A 26 -13.66 5.37 -7.76
N ASP A 27 -13.35 4.12 -8.12
CA ASP A 27 -14.32 3.17 -8.68
C ASP A 27 -15.44 2.87 -7.69
N LEU A 28 -15.11 2.68 -6.42
CA LEU A 28 -16.09 2.48 -5.35
C LEU A 28 -17.02 3.70 -5.25
N PHE A 29 -16.46 4.91 -5.18
CA PHE A 29 -17.25 6.13 -5.06
C PHE A 29 -18.19 6.34 -6.26
N LEU A 30 -17.68 6.17 -7.49
CA LEU A 30 -18.49 6.29 -8.71
C LEU A 30 -19.61 5.24 -8.75
N ASN A 31 -19.33 3.99 -8.36
CA ASN A 31 -20.35 2.95 -8.27
C ASN A 31 -21.42 3.27 -7.20
N MET A 32 -21.03 3.85 -6.05
CA MET A 32 -22.00 4.31 -5.03
C MET A 32 -22.92 5.42 -5.57
N VAL A 33 -22.37 6.36 -6.34
CA VAL A 33 -23.15 7.43 -6.97
C VAL A 33 -24.10 6.88 -8.04
N ASN A 34 -23.61 5.99 -8.91
CA ASN A 34 -24.43 5.33 -9.94
C ASN A 34 -25.59 4.54 -9.32
N PHE A 35 -25.33 3.83 -8.21
CA PHE A 35 -26.36 3.11 -7.47
C PHE A 35 -27.43 4.05 -6.88
N LEU A 36 -27.03 5.18 -6.30
CA LEU A 36 -27.97 6.18 -5.79
C LEU A 36 -28.78 6.89 -6.88
N ALA A 37 -28.22 6.98 -8.09
CA ALA A 37 -28.89 7.54 -9.25
C ALA A 37 -29.89 6.57 -9.91
N GLU A 38 -30.05 5.35 -9.37
CA GLU A 38 -30.81 4.25 -9.99
C GLU A 38 -30.25 3.85 -11.39
N GLU A 39 -29.00 4.22 -11.69
CA GLU A 39 -28.31 3.89 -12.93
C GLU A 39 -27.51 2.59 -12.78
N GLU A 40 -28.16 1.52 -12.31
CA GLU A 40 -27.51 0.23 -11.98
C GLU A 40 -26.80 -0.41 -13.18
N THR A 41 -27.21 -0.09 -14.40
CA THR A 41 -26.55 -0.55 -15.64
C THR A 41 -25.13 0.01 -15.83
N LEU A 42 -24.77 1.07 -15.10
CA LEU A 42 -23.43 1.67 -15.11
C LEU A 42 -22.50 1.13 -14.02
N ILE A 43 -22.98 0.23 -13.16
CA ILE A 43 -22.14 -0.41 -12.14
C ILE A 43 -21.26 -1.45 -12.83
N THR A 44 -19.99 -1.09 -13.06
CA THR A 44 -19.01 -1.96 -13.73
C THR A 44 -17.94 -2.39 -12.72
N ILE A 45 -17.64 -3.70 -12.67
CA ILE A 45 -16.46 -4.21 -11.98
C ILE A 45 -15.32 -4.17 -13.00
N GLU A 46 -14.54 -3.10 -12.98
CA GLU A 46 -13.38 -2.99 -13.85
C GLU A 46 -12.38 -4.11 -13.51
N PRO A 47 -11.86 -4.86 -14.49
CA PRO A 47 -10.85 -5.88 -14.24
C PRO A 47 -9.69 -5.24 -13.49
N ARG A 48 -9.39 -5.74 -12.29
CA ARG A 48 -8.28 -5.24 -11.48
C ARG A 48 -7.05 -5.13 -12.35
N ASP A 49 -6.56 -3.90 -12.54
CA ASP A 49 -5.34 -3.67 -13.28
C ASP A 49 -4.22 -4.41 -12.53
N LYS A 50 -3.70 -5.47 -13.15
CA LYS A 50 -2.68 -6.34 -12.52
C LYS A 50 -1.35 -5.62 -12.35
N ALA A 51 -1.23 -4.42 -12.90
CA ALA A 51 -0.16 -3.50 -12.60
C ALA A 51 -0.27 -3.07 -11.13
N GLY A 52 0.41 -3.80 -10.25
CA GLY A 52 0.58 -3.39 -8.87
C GLY A 52 1.01 -1.92 -8.84
N LYS A 53 0.34 -1.11 -8.02
CA LYS A 53 0.61 0.33 -7.96
C LYS A 53 2.11 0.56 -7.82
N PRO A 54 2.72 1.38 -8.67
CA PRO A 54 4.14 1.66 -8.55
C PRO A 54 4.41 2.29 -7.18
N LEU A 55 5.40 1.74 -6.47
CA LEU A 55 5.91 2.37 -5.25
C LEU A 55 6.58 3.69 -5.65
N LEU A 56 5.88 4.79 -5.43
CA LEU A 56 6.39 6.14 -5.65
C LEU A 56 7.32 6.52 -4.50
N LEU A 57 8.59 6.11 -4.61
CA LEU A 57 9.63 6.49 -3.66
C LEU A 57 10.32 7.75 -4.14
N SER A 58 10.56 8.70 -3.23
CA SER A 58 11.49 9.78 -3.51
C SER A 58 12.90 9.22 -3.70
N GLN A 59 13.75 9.91 -4.46
CA GLN A 59 15.13 9.48 -4.68
C GLN A 59 15.89 9.27 -3.35
N GLY A 60 15.59 10.08 -2.33
CA GLY A 60 16.13 9.94 -0.98
C GLY A 60 15.65 8.66 -0.28
N GLN A 61 14.35 8.34 -0.35
CA GLN A 61 13.78 7.13 0.24
C GLN A 61 14.35 5.86 -0.40
N ALA A 62 14.45 5.83 -1.73
CA ALA A 62 15.04 4.70 -2.45
C ALA A 62 16.52 4.49 -2.05
N ARG A 63 17.29 5.58 -1.91
CA ARG A 63 18.70 5.52 -1.51
C ARG A 63 18.86 5.06 -0.06
N ALA A 64 18.00 5.53 0.85
CA ALA A 64 18.01 5.09 2.24
C ALA A 64 17.69 3.59 2.35
N MET A 65 16.68 3.10 1.62
CA MET A 65 16.34 1.68 1.56
C MET A 65 17.50 0.83 1.04
N PHE A 66 18.18 1.27 -0.02
CA PHE A 66 19.35 0.58 -0.57
C PHE A 66 20.44 0.41 0.49
N TRP A 67 20.84 1.47 1.19
CA TRP A 67 21.89 1.39 2.22
C TRP A 67 21.48 0.55 3.42
N MET A 68 20.22 0.64 3.86
CA MET A 68 19.74 -0.18 4.98
C MET A 68 19.73 -1.66 4.64
N VAL A 69 19.10 -2.03 3.53
CA VAL A 69 18.86 -3.45 3.20
C VAL A 69 20.14 -4.11 2.69
N LEU A 70 20.90 -3.43 1.82
CA LEU A 70 22.04 -4.05 1.14
C LEU A 70 23.36 -3.92 1.92
N VAL A 71 23.49 -2.93 2.82
CA VAL A 71 24.75 -2.67 3.52
C VAL A 71 24.61 -2.85 5.03
N LEU A 72 23.68 -2.15 5.66
CA LEU A 72 23.57 -2.17 7.12
C LEU A 72 23.22 -3.56 7.65
N VAL A 73 22.22 -4.22 7.08
CA VAL A 73 21.78 -5.55 7.53
C VAL A 73 22.89 -6.60 7.39
N PRO A 74 23.54 -6.79 6.22
CA PRO A 74 24.66 -7.73 6.11
C PRO A 74 25.83 -7.41 7.04
N LEU A 75 26.15 -6.12 7.22
CA LEU A 75 27.23 -5.71 8.12
C LEU A 75 26.93 -6.10 9.58
N LEU A 76 25.70 -5.90 10.04
CA LEU A 76 25.28 -6.31 11.38
C LEU A 76 25.42 -7.83 11.58
N VAL A 77 25.05 -8.62 10.58
CA VAL A 77 25.22 -10.09 10.60
C VAL A 77 26.69 -10.47 10.71
N LEU A 78 27.56 -9.84 9.92
CA LEU A 78 29.01 -10.09 9.96
C LEU A 78 29.62 -9.71 11.32
N VAL A 79 29.25 -8.55 11.87
CA VAL A 79 29.73 -8.10 13.19
C VAL A 79 29.26 -9.06 14.28
N ALA A 80 28.00 -9.47 14.27
CA ALA A 80 27.47 -10.43 15.22
C ALA A 80 28.19 -11.79 15.10
N GLY A 81 28.37 -12.29 13.88
CA GLY A 81 29.11 -13.53 13.64
C GLY A 81 30.55 -13.47 14.12
N PHE A 82 31.25 -12.36 13.85
CA PHE A 82 32.62 -12.14 14.31
C PHE A 82 32.71 -12.04 15.83
N ALA A 83 31.78 -11.33 16.48
CA ALA A 83 31.71 -11.24 17.93
C ALA A 83 31.55 -12.63 18.58
N VAL A 84 30.62 -13.44 18.07
CA VAL A 84 30.40 -14.83 18.53
C VAL A 84 31.65 -15.69 18.32
N TYR A 85 32.29 -15.60 17.15
CA TYR A 85 33.54 -16.33 16.87
C TYR A 85 34.65 -15.98 17.88
N ARG A 86 34.83 -14.68 18.18
CA ARG A 86 35.85 -14.22 19.13
C ARG A 86 35.59 -14.70 20.55
N VAL A 87 34.34 -14.68 21.01
CA VAL A 87 33.97 -15.21 22.32
C VAL A 87 34.22 -16.71 22.40
N ARG A 88 33.77 -17.49 21.40
CA ARG A 88 33.98 -18.94 21.36
C ARG A 88 35.44 -19.34 21.33
N ARG A 89 36.28 -18.59 20.61
CA ARG A 89 37.73 -18.86 20.55
C ARG A 89 38.46 -18.50 21.84
N ARG A 90 37.95 -17.59 22.67
CA ARG A 90 38.51 -17.29 23.99
C ARG A 90 38.16 -18.34 25.05
N GLN A 91 37.15 -19.16 24.80
CA GLN A 91 36.70 -20.23 25.71
C GLN A 91 37.32 -21.60 25.38
N ARG A 92 38.03 -21.72 24.26
CA ARG A 92 38.89 -22.87 23.93
C ARG A 92 40.34 -22.52 24.25
#